data_AF-A0A941PG12-F1
#
_entry.id   AF-A0A941PG12-F1
#
_cell.length_a   1.000
_cell.length_b   1.000
_cell.length_c   1.000
_cell.angle_alpha   90.00
_cell.angle_beta   90.00
_cell.angle_gamma   90.00
#
_symmetry.space_group_name_H-M   'P 1'
#
loop_
_entity.id
_entity.type
_entity.pdbx_description
1 polymer ?
#
loop_
_entity_poly.entity_id
_entity_poly.type
_entity_poly.pdbx_seq_one_letter_code
_entity_poly.pdbx_strand_id
1 'polypeptide(L)'
;IPWNGELISDLFHHRWQFQLIRIGKSLGDLTARYLSGADDLYAALGTFEMAAAIAEVTVTPMNGNSYLVTIPRIVIYARDTYDFNDDKGCSQYLGHWNHHDLDISLEAYLDDQDDLPLVHYSGDKPTKENTYFCVRNKHFRKWREKSGKGGDRLVFSNGQSFKPTSSQMFEGIQETNLQFVI
;
A
#
# COMPACT_ATOMS: atom_id res chain seq x y z
N ILE A 1 -21.57 -25.19 15.22
CA ILE A 1 -21.74 -23.76 14.86
C ILE A 1 -21.39 -23.67 13.37
N PRO A 2 -22.27 -23.17 12.49
CA PRO A 2 -21.97 -23.13 11.07
C PRO A 2 -20.80 -22.18 10.84
N TRP A 3 -19.76 -22.68 10.17
CA TRP A 3 -18.53 -21.97 9.85
C TRP A 3 -18.79 -20.92 8.77
N ASN A 4 -18.63 -19.66 9.13
CA ASN A 4 -18.74 -18.49 8.25
C ASN A 4 -17.34 -17.89 8.06
N GLY A 5 -16.71 -18.23 6.93
CA GLY A 5 -15.31 -17.90 6.61
C GLY A 5 -14.95 -16.41 6.56
N GLU A 6 -15.95 -15.51 6.54
CA GLU A 6 -15.74 -14.05 6.53
C GLU A 6 -15.10 -13.53 7.82
N LEU A 7 -15.48 -14.06 8.99
CA LEU A 7 -14.99 -13.58 10.30
C LEU A 7 -13.51 -13.89 10.56
N ILE A 8 -12.99 -14.96 9.95
CA ILE A 8 -11.61 -15.40 10.11
C ILE A 8 -10.67 -14.52 9.27
N SER A 9 -11.03 -14.20 8.02
CA SER A 9 -10.22 -13.32 7.19
C SER A 9 -9.97 -11.98 7.88
N ASP A 10 -11.01 -11.33 8.39
CA ASP A 10 -10.88 -10.04 9.09
C ASP A 10 -10.04 -10.12 10.37
N LEU A 11 -10.28 -11.13 11.22
CA LEU A 11 -9.51 -11.34 12.45
C LEU A 11 -8.03 -11.62 12.15
N PHE A 12 -7.75 -12.39 11.10
CA PHE A 12 -6.39 -12.73 10.73
C PHE A 12 -5.68 -11.53 10.10
N HIS A 13 -6.33 -10.78 9.21
CA HIS A 13 -5.76 -9.58 8.60
C HIS A 13 -5.44 -8.47 9.61
N HIS A 14 -6.28 -8.28 10.64
CA HIS A 14 -6.05 -7.25 11.65
C HIS A 14 -4.96 -7.60 12.66
N ARG A 15 -4.82 -8.88 13.05
CA ARG A 15 -3.87 -9.29 14.10
C ARG A 15 -2.52 -9.72 13.58
N TRP A 16 -2.40 -10.04 12.30
CA TRP A 16 -1.20 -10.66 11.73
C TRP A 16 -0.72 -9.91 10.48
N GLN A 17 0.17 -8.93 10.69
CA GLN A 17 0.74 -8.08 9.63
C GLN A 17 1.93 -8.70 8.86
N PHE A 18 2.30 -9.96 9.13
CA PHE A 18 3.39 -10.65 8.42
C PHE A 18 3.09 -10.96 6.95
N GLN A 19 1.91 -10.56 6.46
CA GLN A 19 1.44 -10.75 5.08
C GLN A 19 1.55 -9.46 4.26
N LEU A 20 2.12 -8.38 4.83
CA LEU A 20 2.10 -7.03 4.26
C LEU A 20 3.51 -6.56 3.90
N ILE A 21 3.74 -6.24 2.63
CA ILE A 21 4.94 -5.53 2.18
C ILE A 21 4.53 -4.19 1.62
N ARG A 22 5.10 -3.11 2.16
CA ARG A 22 4.93 -1.76 1.62
C ARG A 22 5.89 -1.55 0.48
N ILE A 23 5.35 -1.26 -0.70
CA ILE A 23 6.16 -0.99 -1.89
C ILE A 23 6.32 0.51 -2.01
N GLY A 24 7.58 0.97 -2.04
CA GLY A 24 7.87 2.33 -2.46
C GLY A 24 8.10 3.38 -1.36
N LYS A 25 8.31 2.96 -0.11
CA LYS A 25 8.61 3.87 1.02
C LYS A 25 10.10 4.12 1.26
N SER A 26 11.00 3.42 0.56
CA SER A 26 12.44 3.56 0.85
C SER A 26 13.08 4.73 0.12
N LEU A 27 14.18 5.27 0.68
CA LEU A 27 15.01 6.26 -0.02
C LEU A 27 15.57 5.71 -1.34
N GLY A 28 15.80 4.40 -1.43
CA GLY A 28 16.21 3.73 -2.65
C GLY A 28 15.14 3.80 -3.74
N ASP A 29 13.89 3.50 -3.38
CA ASP A 29 12.74 3.61 -4.31
C ASP A 29 12.56 5.04 -4.81
N LEU A 30 12.72 6.02 -3.91
CA LEU A 30 12.63 7.42 -4.25
C LEU A 30 13.76 7.87 -5.20
N THR A 31 14.99 7.41 -4.94
CA THR A 31 16.15 7.71 -5.79
C THR A 31 15.99 7.07 -7.16
N ALA A 32 15.49 5.83 -7.22
CA ALA A 32 15.18 5.17 -8.48
C ALA A 32 14.19 6.00 -9.29
N ARG A 33 13.07 6.44 -8.68
CA ARG A 33 12.06 7.31 -9.36
C ARG A 33 12.63 8.62 -9.85
N TYR A 34 13.46 9.29 -9.05
CA TYR A 34 14.08 10.54 -9.47
C TYR A 34 14.97 10.34 -10.72
N LEU A 35 15.68 9.21 -10.79
CA LEU A 35 16.58 8.91 -11.92
C LEU A 35 15.86 8.31 -13.14
N SER A 36 14.81 7.51 -12.92
CA SER A 36 14.10 6.79 -13.98
C SER A 36 12.78 7.42 -14.41
N GLY A 37 12.31 8.44 -13.69
CA GLY A 37 10.94 8.94 -13.78
C GLY A 37 9.96 8.08 -12.96
N ALA A 38 8.78 8.66 -12.67
CA ALA A 38 7.65 7.92 -12.10
C ALA A 38 6.90 7.18 -13.21
N ASP A 39 6.57 5.90 -12.99
CA ASP A 39 5.72 5.14 -13.91
C ASP A 39 4.22 5.33 -13.61
N ASP A 40 3.38 4.87 -14.54
CA ASP A 40 1.93 4.98 -14.42
C ASP A 40 1.37 4.27 -13.17
N LEU A 41 2.03 3.20 -12.72
CA LEU A 41 1.61 2.44 -11.53
C LEU A 41 1.79 3.28 -10.26
N TYR A 42 2.96 3.91 -10.11
CA TYR A 42 3.23 4.81 -9.00
C TYR A 42 2.39 6.08 -9.10
N ALA A 43 2.17 6.62 -10.30
CA ALA A 43 1.29 7.79 -10.47
C ALA A 43 -0.16 7.48 -10.02
N ALA A 44 -0.62 6.24 -10.19
CA ALA A 44 -1.97 5.81 -9.83
C ALA A 44 -2.13 5.48 -8.33
N LEU A 45 -1.17 4.77 -7.74
CA LEU A 45 -1.28 4.19 -6.38
C LEU A 45 -0.30 4.79 -5.37
N GLY A 46 0.65 5.61 -5.81
CA GLY A 46 1.75 6.07 -4.97
C GLY A 46 2.48 4.90 -4.30
N THR A 47 2.60 5.00 -2.97
CA THR A 47 3.03 3.86 -2.17
C THR A 47 1.81 3.02 -1.80
N PHE A 48 1.81 1.76 -2.24
CA PHE A 48 0.76 0.81 -1.93
C PHE A 48 1.29 -0.40 -1.15
N GLU A 49 0.36 -1.23 -0.71
CA GLU A 49 0.64 -2.41 0.08
C GLU A 49 0.41 -3.66 -0.77
N MET A 50 1.34 -4.61 -0.73
CA MET A 50 1.13 -5.97 -1.21
C MET A 50 0.73 -6.84 -0.03
N ALA A 51 -0.41 -7.50 -0.14
CA ALA A 51 -0.98 -8.35 0.90
C ALA A 51 -1.11 -9.80 0.41
N ALA A 52 -0.87 -10.76 1.29
CA ALA A 52 -1.27 -12.15 1.10
C ALA A 52 -2.55 -12.44 1.92
N ALA A 53 -3.38 -13.38 1.46
CA ALA A 53 -4.54 -13.90 2.18
C ALA A 53 -4.65 -15.41 1.97
N ILE A 54 -5.25 -16.10 2.95
CA ILE A 54 -5.59 -17.53 2.82
C ILE A 54 -6.80 -17.66 1.90
N ALA A 55 -6.63 -18.33 0.76
CA ALA A 55 -7.74 -18.59 -0.16
C ALA A 55 -8.40 -19.94 0.12
N GLU A 56 -7.65 -20.89 0.65
CA GLU A 56 -8.16 -22.18 1.09
C GLU A 56 -7.43 -22.63 2.35
N VAL A 57 -8.17 -23.26 3.25
CA VAL A 57 -7.61 -23.91 4.43
C VAL A 57 -8.38 -25.18 4.72
N THR A 58 -7.65 -26.23 5.08
CA THR A 58 -8.19 -27.45 5.65
C THR A 58 -7.65 -27.59 7.06
N VAL A 59 -8.53 -27.81 8.02
CA VAL A 59 -8.16 -28.06 9.42
C VAL A 59 -8.60 -29.46 9.78
N THR A 60 -7.64 -30.33 10.12
CA THR A 60 -7.89 -31.72 10.48
C THR A 60 -7.51 -31.92 11.95
N PRO A 61 -8.43 -32.35 12.82
CA PRO A 61 -8.09 -32.68 14.19
C PRO A 61 -7.14 -33.89 14.21
N MET A 62 -6.13 -33.83 15.07
CA MET A 62 -5.20 -34.93 15.33
C MET A 62 -5.41 -35.49 16.74
N ASN A 63 -4.62 -36.48 17.12
CA ASN A 63 -4.71 -37.06 18.47
C ASN A 63 -4.38 -36.02 19.54
N GLY A 64 -5.19 -35.98 20.60
CA GLY A 64 -5.09 -34.99 21.67
C GLY A 64 -5.69 -33.64 21.28
N ASN A 65 -5.09 -32.55 21.76
CA ASN A 65 -5.53 -31.17 21.51
C ASN A 65 -4.74 -30.52 20.35
N SER A 66 -4.40 -31.32 19.33
CA SER A 66 -3.56 -30.92 18.20
C SER A 66 -4.36 -30.84 16.91
N TYR A 67 -4.00 -29.90 16.04
CA TYR A 67 -4.65 -29.70 14.73
C TYR A 67 -3.61 -29.64 13.62
N LEU A 68 -3.90 -30.32 12.51
CA LEU A 68 -3.19 -30.16 11.25
C LEU A 68 -3.89 -29.08 10.42
N VAL A 69 -3.21 -27.97 10.18
CA VAL A 69 -3.70 -26.89 9.32
C VAL A 69 -2.95 -26.97 7.99
N THR A 70 -3.68 -27.15 6.89
CA THR A 70 -3.14 -27.16 5.52
C THR A 70 -3.68 -25.97 4.76
N ILE A 71 -2.79 -25.17 4.17
CA ILE A 71 -3.15 -24.00 3.35
C ILE A 71 -2.75 -24.30 1.91
N PRO A 72 -3.61 -24.93 1.09
CA PRO A 72 -3.25 -25.33 -0.26
C PRO A 72 -3.21 -24.17 -1.25
N ARG A 73 -3.90 -23.05 -0.96
CA ARG A 73 -3.88 -21.84 -1.79
C ARG A 73 -3.84 -20.58 -0.94
N ILE A 74 -2.97 -19.67 -1.34
CA ILE A 74 -2.99 -18.26 -0.92
C ILE A 74 -3.35 -17.39 -2.12
N VAL A 75 -3.77 -16.17 -1.86
CA VAL A 75 -3.96 -15.12 -2.85
C VAL A 75 -3.09 -13.93 -2.47
N ILE A 76 -2.39 -13.35 -3.44
CA ILE A 76 -1.62 -12.14 -3.28
C ILE A 76 -2.30 -11.02 -4.07
N TYR A 77 -2.47 -9.85 -3.46
CA TYR A 77 -3.14 -8.69 -4.05
C TYR A 77 -2.50 -7.39 -3.61
N ALA A 78 -2.62 -6.34 -4.42
CA ALA A 78 -2.29 -4.97 -4.03
C ALA A 78 -3.49 -4.33 -3.32
N ARG A 79 -3.20 -3.52 -2.32
CA ARG A 79 -4.15 -2.73 -1.54
C ARG A 79 -3.61 -1.31 -1.39
N ASP A 80 -4.48 -0.34 -1.54
CA ASP A 80 -4.20 1.07 -1.27
C ASP A 80 -5.40 1.68 -0.53
N THR A 81 -5.16 2.51 0.48
CA THR A 81 -6.22 3.22 1.20
C THR A 81 -6.70 4.48 0.46
N TYR A 82 -6.02 4.86 -0.64
CA TYR A 82 -6.29 6.01 -1.51
C TYR A 82 -7.04 7.12 -0.78
N ASP A 83 -6.36 7.66 0.22
CA ASP A 83 -6.87 8.70 1.10
C ASP A 83 -5.90 9.86 1.17
N PHE A 84 -6.42 11.05 1.43
CA PHE A 84 -5.66 12.30 1.38
C PHE A 84 -5.58 12.93 2.77
N ASN A 85 -5.45 12.10 3.79
CA ASN A 85 -5.32 12.51 5.18
C ASN A 85 -3.84 12.58 5.58
N ASP A 86 -3.55 13.42 6.57
CA ASP A 86 -2.19 13.70 6.98
C ASP A 86 -1.90 13.04 8.34
N ASP A 87 -0.87 12.20 8.41
CA ASP A 87 -0.53 11.44 9.63
C ASP A 87 0.35 12.24 10.62
N LYS A 88 1.09 13.26 10.16
CA LYS A 88 2.19 13.90 10.90
C LYS A 88 2.10 15.42 11.06
N GLY A 89 0.92 16.00 10.86
CA GLY A 89 0.70 17.46 10.97
C GLY A 89 1.23 18.28 9.79
N CYS A 90 2.09 17.71 8.95
CA CYS A 90 2.48 18.24 7.64
C CYS A 90 1.64 17.59 6.52
N SER A 91 1.49 18.29 5.40
CA SER A 91 0.72 17.74 4.28
C SER A 91 1.58 16.87 3.37
N GLN A 92 1.21 15.59 3.21
CA GLN A 92 1.99 14.65 2.41
C GLN A 92 2.20 15.15 0.97
N TYR A 93 3.44 15.04 0.49
CA TYR A 93 3.82 15.30 -0.90
C TYR A 93 3.29 14.23 -1.85
N LEU A 94 2.64 14.68 -2.94
CA LEU A 94 2.01 13.82 -3.96
C LEU A 94 2.62 13.97 -5.34
N GLY A 95 3.71 14.75 -5.48
CA GLY A 95 4.33 14.99 -6.78
C GLY A 95 4.24 16.43 -7.26
N HIS A 96 5.04 16.72 -8.28
CA HIS A 96 4.95 17.91 -9.11
C HIS A 96 4.19 17.53 -10.38
N TRP A 97 3.05 18.17 -10.61
CA TRP A 97 2.16 17.80 -11.72
C TRP A 97 2.08 18.95 -12.73
N ASN A 98 2.06 18.61 -14.01
CA ASN A 98 1.65 19.53 -15.08
C ASN A 98 0.51 18.88 -15.90
N HIS A 99 0.25 19.37 -17.11
CA HIS A 99 -0.79 18.82 -17.99
C HIS A 99 -0.43 17.51 -18.71
N HIS A 100 0.82 17.10 -18.69
CA HIS A 100 1.37 16.00 -19.48
C HIS A 100 1.92 14.87 -18.62
N ASP A 101 2.58 15.17 -17.50
CA ASP A 101 3.33 14.22 -16.70
C ASP A 101 3.48 14.63 -15.21
N LEU A 102 4.11 13.71 -14.47
CA LEU A 102 4.41 13.77 -13.04
C LEU A 102 5.94 13.79 -12.86
N ASP A 103 6.42 14.74 -12.08
CA ASP A 103 7.80 14.82 -11.63
C ASP A 103 7.92 14.64 -10.10
N ILE A 104 9.03 14.05 -9.66
CA ILE A 104 9.30 13.76 -8.26
C ILE A 104 10.53 14.53 -7.81
N SER A 105 10.33 15.61 -7.07
CA SER A 105 11.41 16.31 -6.39
C SER A 105 11.78 15.60 -5.08
N LEU A 106 13.05 15.21 -4.95
CA LEU A 106 13.62 14.66 -3.73
C LEU A 106 13.54 15.67 -2.56
N GLU A 107 13.80 16.94 -2.84
CA GLU A 107 13.73 18.02 -1.84
C GLU A 107 12.31 18.20 -1.33
N ALA A 108 11.32 18.24 -2.22
CA ALA A 108 9.90 18.37 -1.85
C ALA A 108 9.37 17.15 -1.09
N TYR A 109 9.86 15.96 -1.43
CA TYR A 109 9.51 14.73 -0.70
C TYR A 109 10.05 14.75 0.73
N LEU A 110 11.24 15.31 0.95
CA LEU A 110 11.88 15.41 2.26
C LEU A 110 11.44 16.65 3.06
N ASP A 111 10.74 17.59 2.42
CA ASP A 111 10.18 18.78 3.06
C ASP A 111 8.95 18.43 3.92
N ASP A 112 9.25 18.18 5.20
CA ASP A 112 8.30 17.87 6.27
C ASP A 112 7.69 19.14 6.90
N GLN A 113 8.05 20.34 6.43
CA GLN A 113 7.52 21.61 6.94
C GLN A 113 6.51 22.26 6.00
N ASP A 114 6.40 21.78 4.75
CA ASP A 114 5.46 22.31 3.77
C ASP A 114 5.70 23.81 3.47
N ASP A 115 6.96 24.23 3.65
CA ASP A 115 7.43 25.60 3.55
C ASP A 115 7.86 25.96 2.11
N LEU A 116 8.08 24.96 1.26
CA LEU A 116 8.58 25.20 -0.08
C LEU A 116 7.44 25.61 -1.05
N PRO A 117 7.53 26.79 -1.70
CA PRO A 117 6.62 27.17 -2.78
C PRO A 117 7.08 26.48 -4.07
N LEU A 118 6.51 25.33 -4.35
CA LEU A 118 7.14 24.36 -5.24
C LEU A 118 6.56 24.39 -6.66
N VAL A 119 6.99 25.40 -7.42
CA VAL A 119 6.89 25.42 -8.87
C VAL A 119 8.26 25.03 -9.42
N HIS A 120 8.36 23.87 -10.06
CA HIS A 120 9.56 23.41 -10.77
C HIS A 120 9.36 23.63 -12.27
N TYR A 121 10.41 23.99 -13.00
CA TYR A 121 10.35 23.92 -14.46
C TYR A 121 11.61 23.35 -15.06
N SER A 122 11.45 22.51 -16.09
CA SER A 122 12.55 21.90 -16.80
C SER A 122 13.02 22.81 -17.95
N GLY A 123 14.28 23.28 -17.88
CA GLY A 123 14.90 24.13 -18.91
C GLY A 123 15.07 25.60 -18.51
N ASP A 124 15.45 26.45 -19.47
CA ASP A 124 15.91 27.81 -19.18
C ASP A 124 14.80 28.78 -18.74
N LYS A 125 13.56 28.54 -19.15
CA LYS A 125 12.41 29.42 -18.88
C LYS A 125 11.14 28.60 -18.65
N PRO A 126 10.25 29.05 -17.75
CA PRO A 126 8.96 28.42 -17.54
C PRO A 126 8.04 28.62 -18.75
N THR A 127 7.47 27.53 -19.22
CA THR A 127 6.38 27.41 -20.19
C THR A 127 5.28 26.57 -19.58
N LYS A 128 4.08 26.55 -20.18
CA LYS A 128 2.98 25.75 -19.67
C LYS A 128 3.31 24.24 -19.68
N GLU A 129 4.15 23.82 -20.60
CA GLU A 129 4.52 22.45 -20.87
C GLU A 129 5.60 21.93 -19.91
N ASN A 130 6.49 22.81 -19.44
CA ASN A 130 7.59 22.43 -18.57
C ASN A 130 7.42 22.90 -17.13
N THR A 131 6.33 23.62 -16.79
CA THR A 131 6.08 24.11 -15.43
C THR A 131 5.21 23.13 -14.66
N TYR A 132 5.73 22.63 -13.55
CA TYR A 132 5.09 21.68 -12.67
C TYR A 132 4.74 22.31 -11.33
N PHE A 133 3.60 21.91 -10.79
CA PHE A 133 3.09 22.42 -9.52
C PHE A 133 3.09 21.31 -8.49
N CYS A 134 3.70 21.58 -7.33
CA CYS A 134 3.65 20.66 -6.21
C CYS A 134 2.22 20.46 -5.70
N VAL A 135 1.79 19.22 -5.73
CA VAL A 135 0.52 18.76 -5.18
C VAL A 135 0.80 18.06 -3.86
N ARG A 136 -0.02 18.39 -2.87
CA ARG A 136 -0.01 17.79 -1.53
C ARG A 136 -1.44 17.44 -1.15
N ASN A 137 -1.60 16.60 -0.13
CA ASN A 137 -2.93 16.23 0.40
C ASN A 137 -3.84 17.45 0.66
N LYS A 138 -3.30 18.54 1.21
CA LYS A 138 -4.02 19.79 1.46
C LYS A 138 -4.61 20.41 0.19
N HIS A 139 -3.92 20.28 -0.95
CA HIS A 139 -4.39 20.77 -2.25
C HIS A 139 -5.58 19.94 -2.73
N PHE A 140 -5.51 18.62 -2.59
CA PHE A 140 -6.62 17.73 -2.89
C PHE A 140 -7.84 18.00 -2.01
N ARG A 141 -7.64 18.15 -0.69
CA ARG A 141 -8.71 18.44 0.27
C ARG A 141 -9.40 19.77 -0.03
N LYS A 142 -8.64 20.85 -0.29
CA LYS A 142 -9.19 22.14 -0.73
C LYS A 142 -10.00 22.04 -2.03
N TRP A 143 -9.50 21.26 -2.99
CA TRP A 143 -10.24 21.01 -4.23
C TRP A 143 -11.52 20.20 -3.99
N ARG A 144 -11.49 19.19 -3.13
CA ARG A 144 -12.64 18.38 -2.71
C ARG A 144 -13.73 19.26 -2.07
N GLU A 145 -13.34 20.13 -1.14
CA GLU A 145 -14.24 21.10 -0.49
C GLU A 145 -14.90 22.04 -1.50
N LYS A 146 -14.12 22.57 -2.45
CA LYS A 146 -14.63 23.52 -3.45
C LYS A 146 -15.52 22.87 -4.51
N SER A 147 -15.16 21.67 -4.96
CA SER A 147 -15.82 21.00 -6.09
C SER A 147 -16.96 20.07 -5.68
N GLY A 148 -16.99 19.63 -4.42
CA GLY A 148 -17.87 18.57 -3.95
C GLY A 148 -17.57 17.20 -4.57
N LYS A 149 -16.38 17.04 -5.20
CA LYS A 149 -15.97 15.82 -5.91
C LYS A 149 -14.78 15.16 -5.22
N GLY A 150 -14.60 13.87 -5.49
CA GLY A 150 -13.56 13.05 -4.88
C GLY A 150 -14.04 12.34 -3.61
N GLY A 151 -13.12 11.67 -2.93
CA GLY A 151 -13.39 10.90 -1.72
C GLY A 151 -12.25 9.94 -1.43
N ASP A 152 -12.25 9.37 -0.22
CA ASP A 152 -11.28 8.36 0.19
C ASP A 152 -11.79 6.97 -0.21
N ARG A 153 -10.89 6.09 -0.67
CA ARG A 153 -11.29 4.79 -1.23
C ARG A 153 -10.31 3.70 -0.84
N LEU A 154 -10.83 2.57 -0.39
CA LEU A 154 -10.03 1.35 -0.39
C LEU A 154 -9.99 0.78 -1.81
N VAL A 155 -8.81 0.74 -2.39
CA VAL A 155 -8.54 0.16 -3.72
C VAL A 155 -7.86 -1.18 -3.53
N PHE A 156 -8.33 -2.18 -4.27
CA PHE A 156 -7.76 -3.53 -4.29
C PHE A 156 -7.50 -3.92 -5.74
N SER A 157 -6.37 -4.59 -5.99
CA SER A 157 -6.19 -5.29 -7.25
C SER A 157 -7.02 -6.57 -7.28
N ASN A 158 -7.20 -7.14 -8.47
CA ASN A 158 -7.51 -8.55 -8.56
C ASN A 158 -6.42 -9.35 -7.84
N GLY A 159 -6.83 -10.38 -7.11
CA GLY A 159 -5.91 -11.28 -6.42
C GLY A 159 -5.37 -12.36 -7.34
N GLN A 160 -4.08 -12.61 -7.28
CA GLN A 160 -3.45 -13.72 -7.97
C GLN A 160 -3.30 -14.91 -7.01
N SER A 161 -3.86 -16.07 -7.38
CA SER A 161 -3.73 -17.27 -6.57
C SER A 161 -2.39 -17.96 -6.76
N PHE A 162 -1.83 -18.45 -5.66
CA PHE A 162 -0.60 -19.22 -5.60
C PHE A 162 -0.80 -20.47 -4.76
N LYS A 163 -0.16 -21.57 -5.17
CA LYS A 163 -0.02 -22.78 -4.37
C LYS A 163 1.34 -22.75 -3.67
N PRO A 164 1.41 -22.77 -2.33
CA PRO A 164 2.68 -22.88 -1.63
C PRO A 164 3.42 -24.15 -2.06
N THR A 165 4.72 -24.04 -2.33
CA THR A 165 5.56 -25.16 -2.82
C THR A 165 5.97 -26.13 -1.72
N SER A 166 5.76 -25.78 -0.45
CA SER A 166 6.19 -26.55 0.72
C SER A 166 5.05 -26.66 1.72
N SER A 167 4.83 -27.86 2.25
CA SER A 167 3.98 -28.05 3.43
C SER A 167 4.83 -27.77 4.68
N GLN A 168 4.38 -26.86 5.55
CA GLN A 168 4.97 -26.68 6.87
C GLN A 168 4.07 -27.38 7.91
N MET A 169 4.65 -28.33 8.65
CA MET A 169 4.03 -28.96 9.81
C MET A 169 4.46 -28.18 11.05
N PHE A 170 3.49 -27.71 11.85
CA PHE A 170 3.77 -27.07 13.13
C PHE A 170 3.29 -28.00 14.25
N GLU A 171 4.22 -28.57 15.01
CA GLU A 171 3.92 -29.36 16.20
C GLU A 171 3.88 -28.44 17.43
N GLY A 172 2.83 -28.56 18.25
CA GLY A 172 2.78 -27.91 19.58
C GLY A 172 2.04 -26.57 19.67
N ILE A 173 0.93 -26.39 18.95
CA ILE A 173 0.06 -25.22 19.13
C ILE A 173 -0.71 -25.35 20.46
N GLN A 174 -0.09 -24.95 21.57
CA GLN A 174 -0.82 -24.58 22.79
C GLN A 174 -1.73 -23.40 22.43
N GLU A 175 -3.00 -23.44 22.86
CA GLU A 175 -4.15 -22.64 22.41
C GLU A 175 -4.00 -21.10 22.41
N THR A 176 -2.82 -20.52 22.69
CA THR A 176 -2.70 -19.09 22.97
C THR A 176 -1.79 -18.27 22.07
N ASN A 177 -0.95 -18.81 21.18
CA ASN A 177 -0.16 -17.96 20.27
C ASN A 177 0.29 -18.71 19.01
N LEU A 178 -0.42 -18.52 17.91
CA LEU A 178 0.11 -18.79 16.57
C LEU A 178 1.21 -17.76 16.27
N GLN A 179 2.46 -18.12 16.50
CA GLN A 179 3.61 -17.41 15.95
C GLN A 179 4.15 -18.22 14.77
N PHE A 180 4.02 -17.66 13.57
CA PHE A 180 4.67 -18.18 12.38
C PHE A 180 6.09 -17.62 12.35
N VAL A 181 7.09 -18.50 12.40
CA VAL A 181 8.49 -18.17 12.12
C VAL A 181 8.82 -18.86 10.80
N ILE A 182 9.12 -18.06 9.77
CA ILE A 182 9.77 -18.47 8.53
C ILE A 182 11.08 -17.69 8.45
#